data_AF-A0A7V9Q147-F1
#
_entry.id   AF-A0A7V9Q147-F1
#
_cell.length_a   1.000
_cell.length_b   1.000
_cell.length_c   1.000
_cell.angle_alpha   90.00
_cell.angle_beta   90.00
_cell.angle_gamma   90.00
#
_symmetry.space_group_name_H-M   'P 1'
#
loop_
_entity.id
_entity.type
_entity.pdbx_description
1 polymer ?
#
loop_
_entity_poly.entity_id
_entity_poly.type
_entity_poly.pdbx_seq_one_letter_code
_entity_poly.pdbx_strand_id
1 'polypeptide(L)'
;MSSKYRVLIFGASYGSLLATKLALAGHDVKLVCLPEEADLINESGTLVRLPVRGHTTLVEIHSNGLPGTVSADVPTAVDPADFDLVVLGMQEPQYRAPGVRDLLDKVATSRVPAMSIMNMPPLPYLERLPGVSAEGCRHCYTEPEVWDHFDSSLITLCSPDPQAFRPPEEGPNVLQVRLPTNFKSARFESEEQTAMLRELEAGIDAVRIQIDGADSELPVKLRVHDSVMVPLAKWSMLLAGNYRCITPDGMRPIKEAVYGDIEAAQGIYEWVLDVCRSLGASEEDLVPFSKYASAADGLESPSSVARALFSGAQHIERVDCLVKTIAAQKGMRNDALDQIVALVDAKLEANRAVPV
;
A
#
# COMPACT_ATOMS: atom_id res chain seq x y z
N MET A 1 -1.09 1.01 -30.88
CA MET A 1 -2.30 0.69 -30.10
C MET A 1 -1.83 0.46 -28.67
N SER A 2 -2.46 1.04 -27.66
CA SER A 2 -2.07 0.78 -26.27
C SER A 2 -2.35 -0.70 -25.95
N SER A 3 -1.39 -1.40 -25.34
CA SER A 3 -1.51 -2.80 -24.95
C SER A 3 -2.62 -2.95 -23.90
N LYS A 4 -3.49 -3.94 -24.06
CA LYS A 4 -4.52 -4.25 -23.06
C LYS A 4 -4.00 -5.32 -22.10
N TYR A 5 -3.71 -4.91 -20.87
CA TYR A 5 -3.27 -5.82 -19.80
C TYR A 5 -4.43 -6.37 -18.98
N ARG A 6 -4.23 -7.58 -18.46
CA ARG A 6 -5.06 -8.25 -17.45
C ARG A 6 -4.33 -8.19 -16.11
N VAL A 7 -4.94 -7.57 -15.12
CA VAL A 7 -4.34 -7.34 -13.79
C VAL A 7 -5.15 -8.05 -12.71
N LEU A 8 -4.50 -8.90 -11.93
CA LEU A 8 -5.08 -9.50 -10.73
C LEU A 8 -4.74 -8.63 -9.52
N ILE A 9 -5.70 -8.25 -8.69
CA ILE A 9 -5.45 -7.45 -7.49
C ILE A 9 -5.97 -8.18 -6.25
N PHE A 10 -5.08 -8.45 -5.30
CA PHE A 10 -5.45 -8.98 -3.99
C PHE A 10 -6.10 -7.88 -3.14
N GLY A 11 -7.37 -8.07 -2.78
CA GLY A 11 -8.15 -7.15 -1.96
C GLY A 11 -9.00 -6.15 -2.76
N ALA A 12 -10.30 -6.13 -2.48
CA ALA A 12 -11.29 -5.25 -3.14
C ALA A 12 -11.61 -3.97 -2.35
N SER A 13 -10.79 -3.62 -1.36
CA SER A 13 -10.91 -2.36 -0.62
C SER A 13 -10.05 -1.29 -1.28
N TYR A 14 -8.83 -1.09 -0.78
CA TYR A 14 -7.88 -0.13 -1.33
C TYR A 14 -7.50 -0.46 -2.78
N GLY A 15 -7.44 -1.75 -3.14
CA GLY A 15 -7.20 -2.22 -4.51
C GLY A 15 -8.21 -1.69 -5.55
N SER A 16 -9.44 -1.40 -5.14
CA SER A 16 -10.48 -0.84 -6.03
C SER A 16 -10.13 0.54 -6.58
N LEU A 17 -9.27 1.31 -5.88
CA LEU A 17 -8.76 2.57 -6.40
C LEU A 17 -7.91 2.34 -7.64
N LEU A 18 -6.88 1.50 -7.53
CA LEU A 18 -6.00 1.18 -8.66
C LEU A 18 -6.78 0.44 -9.77
N ALA A 19 -7.66 -0.48 -9.41
CA ALA A 19 -8.53 -1.18 -10.36
C ALA A 19 -9.33 -0.19 -11.23
N THR A 20 -9.96 0.80 -10.60
CA THR A 20 -10.74 1.83 -11.30
C THR A 20 -9.85 2.68 -12.21
N LYS A 21 -8.64 3.05 -11.77
CA LYS A 21 -7.69 3.80 -12.60
C LYS A 21 -7.24 3.00 -13.83
N LEU A 22 -6.96 1.71 -13.66
CA LEU A 22 -6.55 0.81 -14.75
C LEU A 22 -7.69 0.55 -15.74
N ALA A 23 -8.92 0.33 -15.24
CA ALA A 23 -10.10 0.15 -16.08
C ALA A 23 -10.46 1.41 -16.87
N LEU A 24 -10.30 2.61 -16.28
CA LEU A 24 -10.41 3.88 -17.01
C LEU A 24 -9.39 3.98 -18.16
N ALA A 25 -8.19 3.41 -17.99
CA ALA A 25 -7.16 3.34 -19.00
C ALA A 25 -7.36 2.20 -20.03
N GLY A 26 -8.44 1.42 -19.91
CA GLY A 26 -8.79 0.35 -20.86
C GLY A 26 -8.27 -1.05 -20.52
N HIS A 27 -7.76 -1.26 -19.32
CA HIS A 27 -7.23 -2.56 -18.87
C HIS A 27 -8.29 -3.39 -18.14
N ASP A 28 -8.15 -4.72 -18.16
CA ASP A 28 -9.05 -5.61 -17.44
C ASP A 28 -8.46 -5.94 -16.06
N VAL A 29 -9.30 -5.87 -15.02
CA VAL A 29 -8.90 -6.07 -13.65
C VAL A 29 -9.82 -7.10 -12.98
N LYS A 30 -9.23 -8.08 -12.29
CA LYS A 30 -9.94 -8.98 -11.39
C LYS A 30 -9.50 -8.72 -9.94
N LEU A 31 -10.46 -8.40 -9.07
CA LEU A 31 -10.24 -8.23 -7.63
C LEU A 31 -10.43 -9.58 -6.93
N VAL A 32 -9.50 -9.94 -6.05
CA VAL A 32 -9.65 -11.09 -5.14
C VAL A 32 -10.25 -10.60 -3.84
N CYS A 33 -11.40 -11.15 -3.45
CA CYS A 33 -12.11 -10.73 -2.24
C CYS A 33 -12.97 -11.87 -1.65
N LEU A 34 -13.76 -11.53 -0.63
CA LEU A 34 -14.70 -12.47 -0.04
C LEU A 34 -15.88 -12.73 -1.00
N PRO A 35 -16.57 -13.88 -0.89
CA PRO A 35 -17.66 -14.24 -1.80
C PRO A 35 -18.74 -13.15 -1.92
N GLU A 36 -19.21 -12.60 -0.80
CA GLU A 36 -20.24 -11.56 -0.78
C GLU A 36 -19.76 -10.25 -1.43
N GLU A 37 -18.46 -9.91 -1.29
CA GLU A 37 -17.88 -8.75 -1.98
C GLU A 37 -17.77 -9.03 -3.49
N ALA A 38 -17.45 -10.26 -3.89
CA ALA A 38 -17.34 -10.64 -5.29
C ALA A 38 -18.71 -10.57 -5.99
N ASP A 39 -19.75 -11.13 -5.39
CA ASP A 39 -21.13 -11.06 -5.90
C ASP A 39 -21.57 -9.60 -6.06
N LEU A 40 -21.39 -8.78 -5.02
CA LEU A 40 -21.75 -7.36 -5.06
C LEU A 40 -20.99 -6.59 -6.14
N ILE A 41 -19.69 -6.81 -6.29
CA ILE A 41 -18.88 -6.10 -7.30
C ILE A 41 -19.25 -6.55 -8.71
N ASN A 42 -19.50 -7.85 -8.92
CA ASN A 42 -19.89 -8.36 -10.23
C ASN A 42 -21.30 -7.90 -10.63
N GLU A 43 -22.21 -7.72 -9.67
CA GLU A 43 -23.56 -7.21 -9.92
C GLU A 43 -23.60 -5.68 -10.08
N SER A 44 -22.99 -4.95 -9.14
CA SER A 44 -23.16 -3.50 -8.99
C SER A 44 -21.94 -2.67 -9.39
N GLY A 45 -20.80 -3.30 -9.65
CA GLY A 45 -19.53 -2.62 -9.86
C GLY A 45 -18.94 -2.00 -8.59
N THR A 46 -17.76 -1.38 -8.71
CA THR A 46 -17.16 -0.54 -7.67
C THR A 46 -17.51 0.93 -7.90
N LEU A 47 -17.57 1.71 -6.81
CA LEU A 47 -17.72 3.17 -6.84
C LEU A 47 -16.53 3.83 -6.16
N VAL A 48 -15.78 4.66 -6.89
CA VAL A 48 -14.67 5.45 -6.33
C VAL A 48 -15.00 6.93 -6.38
N ARG A 49 -14.95 7.60 -5.21
CA ARG A 49 -15.17 9.05 -5.06
C ARG A 49 -13.82 9.78 -4.98
N LEU A 50 -13.58 10.72 -5.90
CA LEU A 50 -12.32 11.44 -6.05
C LEU A 50 -12.50 12.96 -5.89
N PRO A 51 -11.68 13.64 -5.07
CA PRO A 51 -11.64 15.10 -5.05
C PRO A 51 -10.87 15.60 -6.28
N VAL A 52 -11.53 16.31 -7.19
CA VAL A 52 -10.90 16.85 -8.41
C VAL A 52 -10.59 18.33 -8.23
N ARG A 53 -9.38 18.75 -8.59
CA ARG A 53 -8.94 20.15 -8.45
C ARG A 53 -9.90 21.07 -9.20
N GLY A 54 -10.37 22.12 -8.53
CA GLY A 54 -11.31 23.09 -9.10
C GLY A 54 -12.78 22.72 -8.92
N HIS A 55 -13.09 21.53 -8.38
CA HIS A 55 -14.45 21.09 -8.10
C HIS A 55 -14.68 20.99 -6.59
N THR A 56 -15.87 21.41 -6.16
CA THR A 56 -16.28 21.42 -4.75
C THR A 56 -16.89 20.09 -4.31
N THR A 57 -17.44 19.32 -5.24
CA THR A 57 -18.00 17.99 -5.01
C THR A 57 -17.01 16.91 -5.42
N LEU A 58 -17.14 15.74 -4.78
CA LEU A 58 -16.39 14.55 -5.19
C LEU A 58 -16.95 14.05 -6.51
N VAL A 59 -16.04 13.66 -7.41
CA VAL A 59 -16.39 13.01 -8.66
C VAL A 59 -16.53 11.51 -8.41
N GLU A 60 -17.66 10.97 -8.82
CA GLU A 60 -17.99 9.56 -8.69
C GLU A 60 -17.62 8.81 -9.97
N ILE A 61 -16.78 7.77 -9.83
CA ILE A 61 -16.41 6.87 -10.92
C ILE A 61 -16.99 5.49 -10.63
N HIS A 62 -17.96 5.08 -11.44
CA HIS A 62 -18.49 3.72 -11.44
C HIS A 62 -17.63 2.84 -12.36
N SER A 63 -17.33 1.61 -11.94
CA SER A 63 -16.59 0.68 -12.80
C SER A 63 -17.39 0.16 -13.99
N ASN A 64 -18.72 0.19 -13.91
CA ASN A 64 -19.60 -0.28 -14.96
C ASN A 64 -19.55 0.67 -16.16
N GLY A 65 -19.28 0.11 -17.34
CA GLY A 65 -19.19 0.88 -18.58
C GLY A 65 -17.86 1.61 -18.78
N LEU A 66 -16.85 1.38 -17.94
CA LEU A 66 -15.49 1.84 -18.21
C LEU A 66 -14.92 1.16 -19.46
N PRO A 67 -13.89 1.76 -20.12
CA PRO A 67 -13.26 1.17 -21.30
C PRO A 67 -12.66 -0.23 -21.05
N GLY A 68 -12.13 -0.46 -19.85
CA GLY A 68 -11.72 -1.77 -19.35
C GLY A 68 -12.72 -2.36 -18.35
N THR A 69 -12.56 -3.64 -18.00
CA THR A 69 -13.50 -4.30 -17.08
C THR A 69 -12.96 -4.38 -15.66
N VAL A 70 -13.83 -4.23 -14.66
CA VAL A 70 -13.56 -4.62 -13.27
C VAL A 70 -14.49 -5.78 -12.93
N SER A 71 -13.91 -6.91 -12.54
CA SER A 71 -14.63 -8.08 -12.01
C SER A 71 -14.03 -8.49 -10.67
N ALA A 72 -14.69 -9.38 -9.95
CA ALA A 72 -14.21 -9.89 -8.68
C ALA A 72 -14.43 -11.39 -8.55
N ASP A 73 -13.61 -12.03 -7.72
CA ASP A 73 -13.71 -13.47 -7.46
C ASP A 73 -13.08 -13.86 -6.12
N VAL A 74 -13.39 -15.08 -5.69
CA VAL A 74 -12.78 -15.69 -4.51
C VAL A 74 -11.41 -16.27 -4.84
N PRO A 75 -10.47 -16.38 -3.88
CA PRO A 75 -9.11 -16.85 -4.16
C PRO A 75 -9.03 -18.21 -4.87
N THR A 76 -9.96 -19.12 -4.58
CA THR A 76 -9.98 -20.49 -5.12
C THR A 76 -10.40 -20.58 -6.59
N ALA A 77 -11.03 -19.54 -7.14
CA ALA A 77 -11.55 -19.49 -8.50
C ALA A 77 -10.61 -18.78 -9.48
N VAL A 78 -9.43 -18.35 -9.03
CA VAL A 78 -8.46 -17.60 -9.81
C VAL A 78 -7.26 -18.47 -10.20
N ASP A 79 -6.87 -18.39 -11.47
CA ASP A 79 -5.56 -18.84 -11.95
C ASP A 79 -4.67 -17.63 -12.26
N PRO A 80 -3.57 -17.40 -11.52
CA PRO A 80 -2.65 -16.30 -11.78
C PRO A 80 -2.08 -16.28 -13.20
N ALA A 81 -1.97 -17.42 -13.89
CA ALA A 81 -1.42 -17.49 -15.25
C ALA A 81 -2.30 -16.79 -16.30
N ASP A 82 -3.56 -16.47 -15.96
CA ASP A 82 -4.46 -15.69 -16.79
C ASP A 82 -4.19 -14.18 -16.73
N PHE A 83 -3.15 -13.73 -16.04
CA PHE A 83 -2.87 -12.31 -15.82
C PHE A 83 -1.44 -11.95 -16.22
N ASP A 84 -1.27 -10.69 -16.63
CA ASP A 84 0.01 -10.13 -17.02
C ASP A 84 0.74 -9.49 -15.83
N LEU A 85 -0.03 -9.03 -14.83
CA LEU A 85 0.47 -8.41 -13.60
C LEU A 85 -0.40 -8.82 -12.40
N VAL A 86 0.24 -9.10 -11.27
CA VAL A 86 -0.40 -9.23 -9.97
C VAL A 86 -0.15 -7.98 -9.13
N VAL A 87 -1.16 -7.50 -8.40
CA VAL A 87 -1.04 -6.43 -7.41
C VAL A 87 -1.37 -6.97 -6.03
N LEU A 88 -0.44 -6.83 -5.09
CA LEU A 88 -0.62 -7.23 -3.71
C LEU A 88 -1.20 -6.05 -2.90
N GLY A 89 -2.51 -6.06 -2.65
CA GLY A 89 -3.27 -4.93 -2.08
C GLY A 89 -3.98 -5.18 -0.75
N MET A 90 -3.69 -6.30 -0.09
CA MET A 90 -4.13 -6.59 1.28
C MET A 90 -3.02 -6.28 2.29
N GLN A 91 -3.35 -6.14 3.58
CA GLN A 91 -2.34 -6.00 4.62
C GLN A 91 -1.54 -7.31 4.77
N GLU A 92 -0.24 -7.21 5.09
CA GLU A 92 0.66 -8.37 5.21
C GLU A 92 0.07 -9.56 5.99
N PRO A 93 -0.56 -9.38 7.16
CA PRO A 93 -1.08 -10.53 7.90
C PRO A 93 -2.17 -11.30 7.13
N GLN A 94 -2.92 -10.65 6.24
CA GLN A 94 -4.06 -11.27 5.54
C GLN A 94 -3.61 -12.35 4.55
N TYR A 95 -2.35 -12.35 4.12
CA TYR A 95 -1.83 -13.37 3.20
C TYR A 95 -1.71 -14.76 3.82
N ARG A 96 -1.82 -14.88 5.14
CA ARG A 96 -1.92 -16.18 5.83
C ARG A 96 -3.28 -16.86 5.71
N ALA A 97 -4.31 -16.14 5.28
CA ALA A 97 -5.66 -16.68 5.25
C ALA A 97 -5.74 -17.90 4.30
N PRO A 98 -6.47 -18.97 4.66
CA PRO A 98 -6.69 -20.11 3.77
C PRO A 98 -7.24 -19.66 2.41
N GLY A 99 -6.83 -20.31 1.33
CA GLY A 99 -7.18 -19.90 -0.05
C GLY A 99 -6.39 -18.69 -0.56
N VAL A 100 -6.20 -17.64 0.25
CA VAL A 100 -5.30 -16.52 -0.11
C VAL A 100 -3.86 -17.00 -0.15
N ARG A 101 -3.42 -17.74 0.88
CA ARG A 101 -2.08 -18.35 0.93
C ARG A 101 -1.83 -19.25 -0.28
N ASP A 102 -2.80 -20.09 -0.62
CA ASP A 102 -2.70 -21.01 -1.76
C ASP A 102 -2.65 -20.25 -3.10
N LEU A 103 -3.44 -19.18 -3.25
CA LEU A 103 -3.39 -18.34 -4.45
C LEU A 103 -2.06 -17.58 -4.55
N LEU A 104 -1.54 -17.09 -3.42
CA LEU A 104 -0.25 -16.40 -3.38
C LEU A 104 0.89 -17.35 -3.79
N ASP A 105 0.85 -18.61 -3.35
CA ASP A 105 1.79 -19.65 -3.79
C ASP A 105 1.70 -19.92 -5.30
N LYS A 106 0.48 -19.97 -5.86
CA LYS A 106 0.28 -20.06 -7.32
C LYS A 106 0.85 -18.86 -8.07
N VAL A 107 0.77 -17.64 -7.50
CA VAL A 107 1.38 -16.45 -8.11
C VAL A 107 2.90 -16.61 -8.18
N ALA A 108 3.51 -17.04 -7.07
CA ALA A 108 4.96 -17.24 -7.01
C ALA A 108 5.43 -18.28 -8.04
N THR A 109 4.71 -19.40 -8.14
CA THR A 109 5.05 -20.51 -9.04
C THR A 109 4.71 -20.26 -10.51
N SER A 110 3.69 -19.44 -10.81
CA SER A 110 3.35 -19.02 -12.19
C SER A 110 4.34 -18.01 -12.76
N ARG A 111 5.18 -17.39 -11.91
CA ARG A 111 6.19 -16.38 -12.29
C ARG A 111 5.59 -15.13 -12.95
N VAL A 112 4.32 -14.83 -12.69
CA VAL A 112 3.71 -13.56 -13.10
C VAL A 112 4.30 -12.44 -12.22
N PRO A 113 4.75 -11.30 -12.79
CA PRO A 113 5.32 -10.23 -11.99
C PRO A 113 4.29 -9.66 -11.02
N ALA A 114 4.74 -9.28 -9.83
CA ALA A 114 3.90 -8.74 -8.78
C ALA A 114 4.35 -7.35 -8.31
N MET A 115 3.42 -6.41 -8.25
CA MET A 115 3.61 -5.08 -7.66
C MET A 115 2.85 -5.00 -6.33
N SER A 116 3.55 -4.82 -5.22
CA SER A 116 2.91 -4.60 -3.92
C SER A 116 2.48 -3.15 -3.75
N ILE A 117 1.24 -2.90 -3.32
CA ILE A 117 0.76 -1.59 -2.85
C ILE A 117 0.54 -1.60 -1.32
N MET A 118 1.24 -2.48 -0.60
CA MET A 118 1.21 -2.58 0.86
C MET A 118 2.13 -1.54 1.52
N ASN A 119 1.90 -1.23 2.81
CA ASN A 119 2.90 -0.46 3.55
C ASN A 119 4.09 -1.34 3.94
N MET A 120 3.84 -2.60 4.27
CA MET A 120 4.87 -3.59 4.55
C MET A 120 5.43 -4.13 3.22
N PRO A 121 6.72 -3.94 2.90
CA PRO A 121 7.33 -4.58 1.75
C PRO A 121 7.24 -6.12 1.88
N PRO A 122 6.91 -6.86 0.81
CA PRO A 122 7.13 -8.30 0.79
C PRO A 122 8.59 -8.64 1.09
N LEU A 123 8.86 -9.77 1.77
CA LEU A 123 10.24 -10.24 2.01
C LEU A 123 11.11 -10.29 0.73
N PRO A 124 10.63 -10.78 -0.42
CA PRO A 124 11.41 -10.84 -1.66
C PRO A 124 11.78 -9.45 -2.18
N TYR A 125 11.02 -8.40 -1.84
CA TYR A 125 11.41 -7.05 -2.18
C TYR A 125 12.65 -6.59 -1.41
N LEU A 126 12.80 -7.02 -0.16
CA LEU A 126 13.96 -6.66 0.68
C LEU A 126 15.27 -7.23 0.13
N GLU A 127 15.21 -8.37 -0.56
CA GLU A 127 16.39 -8.98 -1.22
C GLU A 127 16.97 -8.08 -2.32
N ARG A 128 16.16 -7.17 -2.87
CA ARG A 128 16.59 -6.18 -3.86
C ARG A 128 17.34 -4.99 -3.24
N LEU A 129 17.34 -4.87 -1.90
CA LEU A 129 17.94 -3.74 -1.20
C LEU A 129 19.41 -4.00 -0.85
N PRO A 130 20.33 -3.08 -1.19
CA PRO A 130 21.76 -3.26 -0.94
C PRO A 130 22.13 -3.54 0.53
N GLY A 131 22.67 -4.74 0.77
CA GLY A 131 23.19 -5.15 2.07
C GLY A 131 22.10 -5.27 3.14
N VAL A 132 20.87 -5.62 2.76
CA VAL A 132 19.80 -6.03 3.66
C VAL A 132 19.71 -7.55 3.65
N SER A 133 19.65 -8.16 4.84
CA SER A 133 19.30 -9.57 5.00
C SER A 133 17.79 -9.69 5.18
N ALA A 134 17.10 -10.21 4.16
CA ALA A 134 15.68 -10.54 4.22
C ALA A 134 15.41 -11.62 5.28
N GLU A 135 16.29 -12.64 5.37
CA GLU A 135 16.23 -13.68 6.40
C GLU A 135 16.23 -13.09 7.82
N GLY A 136 17.12 -12.13 8.09
CA GLY A 136 17.17 -11.43 9.38
C GLY A 136 15.90 -10.64 9.71
N CYS A 137 15.05 -10.35 8.71
CA CYS A 137 13.81 -9.61 8.86
C CYS A 137 12.57 -10.51 9.05
N ARG A 138 12.68 -11.84 8.93
CA ARG A 138 11.51 -12.75 8.97
C ARG A 138 10.65 -12.59 10.22
N HIS A 139 11.26 -12.33 11.37
CA HIS A 139 10.54 -12.12 12.64
C HIS A 139 9.64 -10.88 12.66
N CYS A 140 9.79 -9.96 11.68
CA CYS A 140 8.92 -8.80 11.50
C CYS A 140 7.62 -9.13 10.76
N TYR A 141 7.48 -10.34 10.20
CA TYR A 141 6.34 -10.77 9.42
C TYR A 141 5.45 -11.70 10.24
N THR A 142 4.15 -11.68 9.95
CA THR A 142 3.19 -12.53 10.66
C THR A 142 3.41 -14.00 10.31
N GLU A 143 3.62 -14.28 9.02
CA GLU A 143 3.88 -15.62 8.49
C GLU A 143 4.87 -15.50 7.33
N PRO A 144 6.18 -15.46 7.61
CA PRO A 144 7.19 -15.18 6.58
C PRO A 144 7.24 -16.25 5.48
N GLU A 145 6.80 -17.48 5.75
CA GLU A 145 6.86 -18.61 4.83
C GLU A 145 5.96 -18.42 3.58
N VAL A 146 4.95 -17.56 3.65
CA VAL A 146 4.09 -17.29 2.49
C VAL A 146 4.84 -16.62 1.33
N TRP A 147 6.07 -16.14 1.58
CA TRP A 147 6.89 -15.46 0.60
C TRP A 147 8.01 -16.33 0.00
N ASP A 148 8.24 -17.54 0.52
CA ASP A 148 9.46 -18.32 0.24
C ASP A 148 9.64 -18.76 -1.23
N HIS A 149 8.55 -18.88 -1.98
CA HIS A 149 8.61 -19.31 -3.38
C HIS A 149 8.74 -18.16 -4.37
N PHE A 150 8.68 -16.90 -3.92
CA PHE A 150 8.80 -15.77 -4.82
C PHE A 150 10.22 -15.55 -5.29
N ASP A 151 10.34 -15.27 -6.58
CA ASP A 151 11.55 -14.74 -7.19
C ASP A 151 11.60 -13.23 -6.98
N SER A 152 12.62 -12.73 -6.28
CA SER A 152 12.77 -11.31 -5.98
C SER A 152 12.91 -10.43 -7.22
N SER A 153 13.36 -10.97 -8.36
CA SER A 153 13.41 -10.24 -9.63
C SER A 153 12.01 -9.93 -10.20
N LEU A 154 10.99 -10.67 -9.75
CA LEU A 154 9.59 -10.57 -10.19
C LEU A 154 8.71 -9.77 -9.21
N ILE A 155 9.25 -9.27 -8.11
CA ILE A 155 8.51 -8.42 -7.17
C ILE A 155 9.00 -6.98 -7.21
N THR A 156 8.07 -6.04 -7.27
CA THR A 156 8.33 -4.62 -6.97
C THR A 156 7.39 -4.09 -5.90
N LEU A 157 7.74 -2.93 -5.34
CA LEU A 157 6.96 -2.22 -4.34
C LEU A 157 6.49 -0.89 -4.90
N CYS A 158 5.29 -0.52 -4.51
CA CYS A 158 4.65 0.72 -4.85
C CYS A 158 4.11 1.34 -3.56
N SER A 159 4.57 2.54 -3.22
CA SER A 159 4.05 3.22 -2.03
C SER A 159 2.58 3.58 -2.25
N PRO A 160 1.65 3.11 -1.39
CA PRO A 160 0.26 3.54 -1.40
C PRO A 160 0.16 4.94 -0.77
N ASP A 161 0.42 5.99 -1.55
CA ASP A 161 0.26 7.36 -1.06
C ASP A 161 -1.19 7.87 -0.99
N PRO A 162 -2.10 7.53 -1.92
CA PRO A 162 -3.48 7.98 -1.83
C PRO A 162 -4.10 7.62 -0.48
N GLN A 163 -4.74 8.58 0.18
CA GLN A 163 -5.51 8.28 1.38
C GLN A 163 -6.95 8.03 0.99
N ALA A 164 -7.39 6.79 1.15
CA ALA A 164 -8.73 6.36 0.84
C ALA A 164 -9.32 5.54 2.00
N PHE A 165 -10.65 5.55 2.11
CA PHE A 165 -11.37 4.80 3.13
C PHE A 165 -12.72 4.34 2.58
N ARG A 166 -13.24 3.23 3.12
CA ARG A 166 -14.63 2.83 2.91
C ARG A 166 -15.52 3.64 3.86
N PRO A 167 -16.49 4.43 3.37
CA PRO A 167 -17.43 5.11 4.25
C PRO A 167 -18.24 4.08 5.05
N PRO A 168 -18.44 4.25 6.38
CA PRO A 168 -19.12 3.26 7.22
C PRO A 168 -20.58 2.97 6.83
N GLU A 169 -21.27 3.96 6.26
CA GLU A 169 -22.70 3.89 5.91
C GLU A 169 -22.95 3.40 4.47
N GLU A 170 -21.89 3.02 3.74
CA GLU A 170 -21.93 2.64 2.33
C GLU A 170 -21.58 1.16 2.14
N GLY A 171 -21.90 0.62 0.96
CA GLY A 171 -21.52 -0.75 0.60
C GLY A 171 -20.00 -0.97 0.53
N PRO A 172 -19.50 -2.21 0.71
CA PRO A 172 -18.06 -2.51 0.68
C PRO A 172 -17.41 -2.28 -0.70
N ASN A 173 -18.20 -2.09 -1.75
CA ASN A 173 -17.77 -1.70 -3.09
C ASN A 173 -17.55 -0.17 -3.27
N VAL A 174 -17.82 0.65 -2.23
CA VAL A 174 -17.65 2.11 -2.26
C VAL A 174 -16.35 2.52 -1.56
N LEU A 175 -15.54 3.32 -2.24
CA LEU A 175 -14.28 3.86 -1.73
C LEU A 175 -14.23 5.37 -1.93
N GLN A 176 -13.83 6.12 -0.89
CA GLN A 176 -13.68 7.56 -0.96
C GLN A 176 -12.23 7.98 -0.73
N VAL A 177 -11.68 8.78 -1.65
CA VAL A 177 -10.36 9.38 -1.52
C VAL A 177 -10.45 10.70 -0.77
N ARG A 178 -9.68 10.83 0.32
CA ARG A 178 -9.51 12.08 1.07
C ARG A 178 -8.34 12.89 0.52
N LEU A 179 -7.20 12.24 0.32
CA LEU A 179 -5.98 12.88 -0.16
C LEU A 179 -5.56 12.22 -1.49
N PRO A 180 -5.68 12.92 -2.63
CA PRO A 180 -5.51 12.32 -3.94
C PRO A 180 -4.05 12.39 -4.43
N THR A 181 -3.13 11.85 -3.65
CA THR A 181 -1.71 11.67 -4.02
C THR A 181 -1.53 10.49 -4.99
N ASN A 182 -0.30 10.16 -5.38
CA ASN A 182 -0.01 9.18 -6.43
C ASN A 182 0.61 7.91 -5.88
N PHE A 183 0.25 6.77 -6.47
CA PHE A 183 1.01 5.53 -6.34
C PHE A 183 2.42 5.75 -6.88
N LYS A 184 3.45 5.37 -6.12
CA LYS A 184 4.86 5.50 -6.53
C LYS A 184 5.52 4.14 -6.56
N SER A 185 5.60 3.55 -7.75
CA SER A 185 6.22 2.24 -7.95
C SER A 185 7.71 2.38 -8.19
N ALA A 186 8.50 1.53 -7.55
CA ALA A 186 9.83 1.20 -8.05
C ALA A 186 9.70 0.39 -9.35
N ARG A 187 10.70 0.50 -10.22
CA ARG A 187 10.87 -0.39 -11.38
C ARG A 187 10.99 -1.86 -10.97
N PHE A 188 10.70 -2.76 -11.87
CA PHE A 188 11.14 -4.15 -11.76
C PHE A 188 12.65 -4.24 -12.05
N GLU A 189 13.25 -5.39 -11.79
CA GLU A 189 14.61 -5.66 -12.26
C GLU A 189 14.64 -5.67 -13.80
N SER A 190 13.70 -6.38 -14.41
CA SER A 190 13.53 -6.46 -15.87
C SER A 190 13.06 -5.14 -16.48
N GLU A 191 13.67 -4.75 -17.61
CA GLU A 191 13.22 -3.63 -18.45
C GLU A 191 11.86 -3.91 -19.10
N GLU A 192 11.55 -5.16 -19.46
CA GLU A 192 10.27 -5.52 -20.08
C GLU A 192 9.10 -5.31 -19.11
N GLN A 193 9.24 -5.80 -17.88
CA GLN A 193 8.22 -5.62 -16.84
C GLN A 193 8.13 -4.16 -16.39
N THR A 194 9.24 -3.44 -16.40
CA THR A 194 9.24 -2.00 -16.14
C THR A 194 8.54 -1.22 -17.26
N ALA A 195 8.72 -1.62 -18.52
CA ALA A 195 8.02 -1.04 -19.66
C ALA A 195 6.49 -1.24 -19.53
N MET A 196 6.05 -2.42 -19.10
CA MET A 196 4.65 -2.68 -18.77
C MET A 196 4.10 -1.66 -17.76
N LEU A 197 4.79 -1.44 -16.63
CA LEU A 197 4.36 -0.44 -15.64
C LEU A 197 4.30 0.97 -16.21
N ARG A 198 5.26 1.34 -17.08
CA ARG A 198 5.28 2.66 -17.74
C ARG A 198 4.13 2.81 -18.75
N GLU A 199 3.73 1.74 -19.42
CA GLU A 199 2.53 1.74 -20.28
C GLU A 199 1.24 1.93 -19.45
N LEU A 200 1.14 1.26 -18.29
CA LEU A 200 0.02 1.47 -17.36
C LEU A 200 -0.02 2.91 -16.83
N GLU A 201 1.14 3.47 -16.45
CA GLU A 201 1.28 4.87 -16.05
C GLU A 201 0.81 5.82 -17.16
N ALA A 202 1.30 5.65 -18.38
CA ALA A 202 0.93 6.49 -19.52
C ALA A 202 -0.57 6.39 -19.84
N GLY A 203 -1.14 5.19 -19.74
CA GLY A 203 -2.58 4.96 -19.89
C GLY A 203 -3.39 5.74 -18.86
N ILE A 204 -3.04 5.63 -17.58
CA ILE A 204 -3.71 6.35 -16.48
C ILE A 204 -3.54 7.88 -16.63
N ASP A 205 -2.39 8.35 -17.10
CA ASP A 205 -2.15 9.77 -17.35
C ASP A 205 -2.94 10.32 -18.53
N ALA A 206 -3.21 9.51 -19.55
CA ALA A 206 -3.99 9.90 -20.73
C ALA A 206 -5.49 10.01 -20.44
N VAL A 207 -6.00 9.39 -19.37
CA VAL A 207 -7.43 9.42 -19.02
C VAL A 207 -7.94 10.86 -18.88
N ARG A 208 -9.02 11.17 -19.61
CA ARG A 208 -9.82 12.39 -19.48
C ARG A 208 -11.28 11.99 -19.26
N ILE A 209 -11.97 12.73 -18.41
CA ILE A 209 -13.42 12.56 -18.19
C ILE A 209 -14.12 13.90 -18.38
N GLN A 210 -15.40 13.84 -18.72
CA GLN A 210 -16.26 15.00 -18.81
C GLN A 210 -16.81 15.34 -17.42
N ILE A 211 -16.44 16.51 -16.89
CA ILE A 211 -17.05 17.10 -15.69
C ILE A 211 -17.62 18.45 -16.13
N ASP A 212 -18.93 18.66 -15.92
CA ASP A 212 -19.63 19.90 -16.29
C ASP A 212 -19.42 20.32 -17.77
N GLY A 213 -19.27 19.35 -18.67
CA GLY A 213 -19.04 19.58 -20.10
C GLY A 213 -17.60 19.97 -20.49
N ALA A 214 -16.65 19.85 -19.57
CA ALA A 214 -15.23 20.08 -19.82
C ALA A 214 -14.40 18.81 -19.63
N ASP A 215 -13.41 18.61 -20.52
CA ASP A 215 -12.41 17.57 -20.34
C ASP A 215 -11.53 17.88 -19.12
N SER A 216 -11.57 16.97 -18.15
CA SER A 216 -10.89 17.12 -16.88
C SER A 216 -9.95 15.95 -16.62
N GLU A 217 -8.81 16.26 -16.02
CA GLU A 217 -7.87 15.25 -15.55
C GLU A 217 -8.32 14.69 -14.19
N LEU A 218 -8.28 13.36 -14.06
CA LEU A 218 -8.49 12.71 -12.77
C LEU A 218 -7.18 12.62 -11.98
N PRO A 219 -7.19 12.98 -10.68
CA PRO A 219 -6.03 12.81 -9.81
C PRO A 219 -5.86 11.33 -9.42
N VAL A 220 -4.87 11.05 -8.57
CA VAL A 220 -4.38 9.70 -8.27
C VAL A 220 -3.82 9.02 -9.52
N LYS A 221 -2.49 9.08 -9.65
CA LYS A 221 -1.75 8.51 -10.77
C LYS A 221 -0.86 7.36 -10.32
N LEU A 222 -0.41 6.55 -11.28
CA LEU A 222 0.74 5.66 -11.12
C LEU A 222 1.98 6.42 -11.58
N ARG A 223 3.02 6.45 -10.74
CA ARG A 223 4.32 7.05 -11.07
C ARG A 223 5.38 5.97 -10.96
N VAL A 224 6.00 5.62 -12.08
CA VAL A 224 7.06 4.60 -12.11
C VAL A 224 8.42 5.29 -11.99
N HIS A 225 9.21 4.85 -11.02
CA HIS A 225 10.52 5.40 -10.73
C HIS A 225 11.62 4.37 -10.96
N ASP A 226 12.78 4.82 -11.41
CA ASP A 226 13.93 3.95 -11.66
C ASP A 226 14.61 3.45 -10.38
N SER A 227 14.46 4.18 -9.27
CA SER A 227 15.06 3.80 -8.00
C SER A 227 14.18 2.83 -7.22
N VAL A 228 14.79 1.75 -6.74
CA VAL A 228 14.17 0.79 -5.80
C VAL A 228 13.92 1.38 -4.42
N MET A 229 14.43 2.59 -4.16
CA MET A 229 14.35 3.22 -2.84
C MET A 229 13.11 4.11 -2.69
N VAL A 230 12.50 4.55 -3.79
CA VAL A 230 11.36 5.49 -3.77
C VAL A 230 10.21 5.04 -2.87
N PRO A 231 9.75 3.77 -2.92
CA PRO A 231 8.66 3.36 -2.04
C PRO A 231 9.01 3.42 -0.55
N LEU A 232 10.30 3.30 -0.19
CA LEU A 232 10.77 3.28 1.20
C LEU A 232 10.77 4.66 1.84
N ALA A 233 10.69 5.75 1.04
CA ALA A 233 10.50 7.10 1.56
C ALA A 233 9.24 7.22 2.43
N LYS A 234 8.27 6.31 2.25
CA LYS A 234 7.06 6.25 3.08
C LYS A 234 7.34 5.87 4.54
N TRP A 235 8.42 5.14 4.82
CA TRP A 235 8.76 4.71 6.17
C TRP A 235 8.86 5.88 7.15
N SER A 236 9.53 6.97 6.78
CA SER A 236 9.68 8.14 7.66
C SER A 236 8.32 8.71 8.10
N MET A 237 7.34 8.78 7.19
CA MET A 237 5.97 9.20 7.49
C MET A 237 5.25 8.21 8.41
N LEU A 238 5.44 6.90 8.19
CA LEU A 238 4.81 5.87 9.01
C LEU A 238 5.34 5.90 10.44
N LEU A 239 6.66 6.02 10.64
CA LEU A 239 7.25 6.01 11.98
C LEU A 239 7.07 7.36 12.71
N ALA A 240 7.19 8.50 12.02
CA ALA A 240 7.01 9.81 12.65
C ALA A 240 5.54 10.19 12.91
N GLY A 241 4.59 9.50 12.27
CA GLY A 241 3.15 9.73 12.48
C GLY A 241 2.39 8.48 12.84
N ASN A 242 2.24 7.55 11.90
CA ASN A 242 1.28 6.45 12.04
C ASN A 242 1.52 5.58 13.28
N TYR A 243 2.76 5.19 13.55
CA TYR A 243 3.09 4.39 14.74
C TYR A 243 3.17 5.24 16.01
N ARG A 244 3.49 6.54 15.90
CA ARG A 244 3.39 7.50 17.02
C ARG A 244 1.96 7.82 17.43
N CYS A 245 0.95 7.39 16.68
CA CYS A 245 -0.44 7.40 17.13
C CYS A 245 -0.67 6.46 18.32
N ILE A 246 0.20 5.47 18.55
CA ILE A 246 0.07 4.49 19.62
C ILE A 246 0.78 5.03 20.86
N THR A 247 0.04 5.19 21.95
CA THR A 247 0.55 5.67 23.24
C THR A 247 0.19 4.69 24.35
N PRO A 248 0.79 4.81 25.55
CA PRO A 248 0.38 4.00 26.70
C PRO A 248 -1.10 4.13 27.06
N ASP A 249 -1.67 5.33 26.85
CA ASP A 249 -3.03 5.67 27.30
C ASP A 249 -4.09 5.49 26.21
N GLY A 250 -3.71 5.18 24.97
CA GLY A 250 -4.65 5.03 23.88
C GLY A 250 -4.06 5.29 22.50
N MET A 251 -4.94 5.60 21.55
CA MET A 251 -4.55 6.10 20.24
C MET A 251 -4.90 7.58 20.09
N ARG A 252 -4.06 8.30 19.34
CA ARG A 252 -4.27 9.72 19.00
C ARG A 252 -4.30 9.95 17.48
N PRO A 253 -4.90 11.05 17.00
CA PRO A 253 -4.81 11.47 15.60
C PRO A 253 -3.38 11.59 15.08
N ILE A 254 -3.17 11.39 13.78
CA ILE A 254 -1.83 11.57 13.16
C ILE A 254 -1.36 13.03 13.30
N LYS A 255 -2.27 14.01 13.14
CA LYS A 255 -1.97 15.42 13.38
C LYS A 255 -1.36 15.65 14.77
N GLU A 256 -1.98 15.07 15.81
CA GLU A 256 -1.48 15.18 17.18
C GLU A 256 -0.15 14.43 17.36
N ALA A 257 0.00 13.27 16.71
CA ALA A 257 1.25 12.53 16.71
C ALA A 257 2.41 13.35 16.14
N VAL A 258 2.18 14.18 15.11
CA VAL A 258 3.20 15.04 14.51
C VAL A 258 3.37 16.36 15.25
N TYR A 259 2.29 17.09 15.52
CA TYR A 259 2.35 18.46 16.04
C TYR A 259 2.37 18.57 17.57
N GLY A 260 1.97 17.51 18.30
CA GLY A 260 2.04 17.50 19.76
C GLY A 260 3.47 17.51 20.29
N ASP A 261 4.41 16.99 19.50
CA ASP A 261 5.85 17.12 19.69
C ASP A 261 6.53 17.01 18.32
N ILE A 262 6.68 18.19 17.70
CA ILE A 262 7.18 18.33 16.33
C ILE A 262 8.68 18.06 16.24
N GLU A 263 9.45 18.37 17.28
CA GLU A 263 10.89 18.11 17.32
C GLU A 263 11.15 16.60 17.37
N ALA A 264 10.42 15.86 18.20
CA ALA A 264 10.51 14.41 18.20
C ALA A 264 10.00 13.79 16.89
N ALA A 265 8.94 14.35 16.29
CA ALA A 265 8.45 13.90 14.98
C ALA A 265 9.52 14.06 13.91
N GLN A 266 10.13 15.25 13.85
CA GLN A 266 11.19 15.57 12.91
C GLN A 266 12.42 14.69 13.14
N GLY A 267 12.85 14.50 14.38
CA GLY A 267 14.00 13.66 14.71
C GLY A 267 13.84 12.20 14.28
N ILE A 268 12.68 11.59 14.51
CA ILE A 268 12.38 10.24 14.01
C ILE A 268 12.34 10.24 12.48
N TYR A 269 11.68 11.23 11.88
CA TYR A 269 11.54 11.31 10.43
C TYR A 269 12.90 11.38 9.74
N GLU A 270 13.76 12.31 10.15
CA GLU A 270 15.10 12.52 9.60
C GLU A 270 16.01 11.31 9.85
N TRP A 271 15.94 10.70 11.03
CA TRP A 271 16.68 9.47 11.31
C TRP A 271 16.28 8.31 10.37
N VAL A 272 14.99 8.15 10.08
CA VAL A 272 14.53 7.15 9.10
C VAL A 272 14.98 7.50 7.68
N LEU A 273 15.06 8.78 7.31
CA LEU A 273 15.67 9.18 6.04
C LEU A 273 17.13 8.75 5.98
N ASP A 274 17.90 8.88 7.06
CA ASP A 274 19.29 8.42 7.12
C ASP A 274 19.41 6.90 6.99
N VAL A 275 18.45 6.13 7.54
CA VAL A 275 18.35 4.69 7.28
C VAL A 275 18.15 4.44 5.79
N CYS A 276 17.22 5.13 5.14
CA CYS A 276 17.01 4.99 3.69
C CYS A 276 18.26 5.38 2.88
N ARG A 277 18.97 6.45 3.25
CA ARG A 277 20.24 6.85 2.61
C ARG A 277 21.32 5.77 2.77
N SER A 278 21.41 5.15 3.94
CA SER A 278 22.35 4.04 4.20
C SER A 278 22.07 2.79 3.34
N LEU A 279 20.85 2.68 2.82
CA LEU A 279 20.41 1.63 1.90
C LEU A 279 20.58 2.01 0.42
N GLY A 280 21.01 3.24 0.13
CA GLY A 280 21.25 3.72 -1.22
C GLY A 280 20.21 4.71 -1.76
N ALA A 281 19.30 5.22 -0.93
CA ALA A 281 18.36 6.26 -1.36
C ALA A 281 19.09 7.56 -1.68
N SER A 282 18.76 8.17 -2.82
CA SER A 282 19.19 9.52 -3.18
C SER A 282 18.26 10.57 -2.56
N GLU A 283 18.67 11.85 -2.53
CA GLU A 283 17.80 12.94 -2.06
C GLU A 283 16.50 13.06 -2.88
N GLU A 284 16.55 12.69 -4.17
CA GLU A 284 15.38 12.74 -5.07
C GLU A 284 14.35 11.65 -4.76
N ASP A 285 14.78 10.55 -4.14
CA ASP A 285 13.90 9.48 -3.69
C ASP A 285 13.10 9.87 -2.45
N LEU A 286 13.59 10.85 -1.69
CA LEU A 286 13.12 11.17 -0.34
C LEU A 286 12.21 12.40 -0.31
N VAL A 287 11.38 12.47 0.73
CA VAL A 287 10.46 13.59 0.95
C VAL A 287 10.92 14.38 2.17
N PRO A 288 11.16 15.70 2.09
CA PRO A 288 11.52 16.51 3.25
C PRO A 288 10.43 16.54 4.31
N PHE A 289 10.82 16.61 5.58
CA PHE A 289 9.89 16.66 6.72
C PHE A 289 8.86 17.80 6.60
N SER A 290 9.26 18.97 6.10
CA SER A 290 8.35 20.12 5.93
C SER A 290 7.13 19.79 5.04
N LYS A 291 7.32 19.00 3.98
CA LYS A 291 6.22 18.53 3.12
C LYS A 291 5.31 17.56 3.87
N TYR A 292 5.90 16.66 4.65
CA TYR A 292 5.14 15.74 5.49
C TYR A 292 4.34 16.46 6.58
N ALA A 293 4.97 17.36 7.34
CA ALA A 293 4.32 18.14 8.38
C ALA A 293 3.10 18.90 7.81
N SER A 294 3.28 19.58 6.68
CA SER A 294 2.20 20.31 5.99
C SER A 294 1.03 19.39 5.63
N ALA A 295 1.30 18.17 5.18
CA ALA A 295 0.26 17.18 4.90
C ALA A 295 -0.39 16.63 6.18
N ALA A 296 0.37 16.48 7.27
CA ALA A 296 -0.09 15.96 8.54
C ALA A 296 -1.12 16.87 9.24
N ASP A 297 -1.12 18.17 8.93
CA ASP A 297 -2.05 19.15 9.53
C ASP A 297 -3.53 18.82 9.24
N GLY A 298 -3.81 18.14 8.12
CA GLY A 298 -5.15 17.67 7.75
C GLY A 298 -5.51 16.25 8.22
N LEU A 299 -4.62 15.58 8.97
CA LEU A 299 -4.79 14.17 9.34
C LEU A 299 -5.40 14.00 10.74
N GLU A 300 -6.69 14.31 10.83
CA GLU A 300 -7.46 14.33 12.09
C GLU A 300 -7.87 12.95 12.62
N SER A 301 -7.61 11.88 11.88
CA SER A 301 -7.93 10.52 12.29
C SER A 301 -6.70 9.79 12.82
N PRO A 302 -6.84 8.86 13.78
CA PRO A 302 -5.76 7.93 14.10
C PRO A 302 -5.40 7.06 12.88
N SER A 303 -4.14 6.63 12.83
CA SER A 303 -3.64 5.80 11.74
C SER A 303 -4.38 4.47 11.62
N SER A 304 -4.33 3.84 10.45
CA SER A 304 -4.92 2.50 10.24
C SER A 304 -4.33 1.46 11.19
N VAL A 305 -3.01 1.50 11.41
CA VAL A 305 -2.33 0.58 12.34
C VAL A 305 -2.77 0.78 13.79
N ALA A 306 -2.89 2.03 14.25
CA ALA A 306 -3.39 2.32 15.59
C ALA A 306 -4.84 1.86 15.75
N ARG A 307 -5.72 2.18 14.78
CA ARG A 307 -7.13 1.76 14.82
C ARG A 307 -7.27 0.23 14.88
N ALA A 308 -6.55 -0.50 14.02
CA ALA A 308 -6.58 -1.95 14.02
C ALA A 308 -6.09 -2.53 15.36
N LEU A 309 -4.98 -2.00 15.87
CA LEU A 309 -4.39 -2.46 17.12
C LEU A 309 -5.31 -2.19 18.32
N PHE A 310 -5.96 -1.02 18.39
CA PHE A 310 -6.91 -0.71 19.46
C PHE A 310 -8.29 -1.33 19.27
N SER A 311 -8.65 -1.80 18.06
CA SER A 311 -9.84 -2.63 17.82
C SER A 311 -9.62 -4.12 18.09
N GLY A 312 -8.48 -4.50 18.67
CA GLY A 312 -8.20 -5.88 19.09
C GLY A 312 -7.51 -6.75 18.04
N ALA A 313 -6.93 -6.18 16.98
CA ALA A 313 -6.18 -6.97 16.01
C ALA A 313 -5.00 -7.70 16.68
N GLN A 314 -4.92 -9.01 16.45
CA GLN A 314 -3.84 -9.88 16.95
C GLN A 314 -2.59 -9.86 16.07
N HIS A 315 -2.74 -9.36 14.84
CA HIS A 315 -1.67 -9.19 13.86
C HIS A 315 -1.90 -7.88 13.09
N ILE A 316 -0.81 -7.18 12.80
CA ILE A 316 -0.76 -5.95 12.01
C ILE A 316 0.53 -5.96 11.19
N GLU A 317 0.62 -5.10 10.18
CA GLU A 317 1.91 -4.80 9.55
C GLU A 317 2.88 -4.23 10.60
N ARG A 318 4.11 -4.74 10.65
CA ARG A 318 5.16 -4.32 11.61
C ARG A 318 6.30 -3.57 10.93
N VAL A 319 5.97 -2.50 10.20
CA VAL A 319 6.96 -1.62 9.57
C VAL A 319 7.88 -0.98 10.62
N ASP A 320 7.38 -0.72 11.83
CA ASP A 320 8.17 -0.33 13.00
C ASP A 320 9.30 -1.32 13.32
N CYS A 321 8.95 -2.60 13.43
CA CYS A 321 9.90 -3.67 13.70
C CYS A 321 10.87 -3.87 12.53
N LEU A 322 10.36 -3.79 11.30
CA LEU A 322 11.16 -3.94 10.08
C LEU A 322 12.23 -2.85 9.96
N VAL A 323 11.86 -1.58 10.07
CA VAL A 323 12.81 -0.46 9.96
C VAL A 323 13.84 -0.53 11.07
N LYS A 324 13.43 -0.82 12.31
CA LYS A 324 14.36 -1.06 13.43
C LYS A 324 15.36 -2.18 13.11
N THR A 325 14.88 -3.29 12.58
CA THR A 325 15.71 -4.46 12.26
C THR A 325 16.71 -4.15 11.15
N ILE A 326 16.27 -3.52 10.06
CA ILE A 326 17.14 -3.12 8.95
C ILE A 326 18.18 -2.09 9.42
N ALA A 327 17.77 -1.10 10.21
CA ALA A 327 18.69 -0.12 10.77
C ALA A 327 19.77 -0.78 11.64
N ALA A 328 19.41 -1.78 12.44
CA ALA A 328 20.36 -2.53 13.26
C ALA A 328 21.38 -3.31 12.41
N GLN A 329 20.99 -3.83 11.24
CA GLN A 329 21.92 -4.45 10.28
C GLN A 329 22.96 -3.44 9.73
N LYS A 330 22.64 -2.13 9.76
CA LYS A 330 23.55 -1.03 9.42
C LYS A 330 24.26 -0.41 10.62
N GLY A 331 24.12 -0.99 11.82
CA GLY A 331 24.72 -0.45 13.04
C GLY A 331 24.02 0.81 13.57
N MET A 332 22.80 1.11 13.11
CA MET A 332 22.01 2.28 13.51
C MET A 332 20.99 1.88 14.59
N ARG A 333 20.74 2.78 15.54
CA ARG A 333 19.73 2.63 16.60
C ARG A 333 19.05 3.96 16.91
N ASN A 334 17.82 3.90 17.42
CA ASN A 334 17.04 5.05 17.83
C ASN A 334 16.10 4.68 18.99
N ASP A 335 16.32 5.31 20.15
CA ASP A 335 15.58 4.98 21.38
C ASP A 335 14.07 5.24 21.25
N ALA A 336 13.68 6.27 20.48
CA ALA A 336 12.26 6.57 20.28
C ALA A 336 11.58 5.50 19.41
N LEU A 337 12.26 4.99 18.38
CA LEU A 337 11.75 3.85 17.61
C LEU A 337 11.72 2.57 18.46
N ASP A 338 12.70 2.34 19.33
CA ASP A 338 12.69 1.22 20.28
C ASP A 338 11.48 1.27 21.21
N GLN A 339 11.13 2.46 21.70
CA GLN A 339 9.94 2.68 22.52
C GLN A 339 8.64 2.44 21.72
N ILE A 340 8.56 2.91 20.47
CA ILE A 340 7.42 2.66 19.59
C ILE A 340 7.20 1.15 19.41
N VAL A 341 8.26 0.40 19.09
CA VAL A 341 8.19 -1.06 18.90
C VAL A 341 7.73 -1.74 20.19
N ALA A 342 8.25 -1.35 21.34
CA ALA A 342 7.84 -1.92 22.63
C ALA A 342 6.35 -1.67 22.95
N LEU A 343 5.82 -0.47 22.63
CA LEU A 343 4.39 -0.17 22.81
C LEU A 343 3.50 -1.04 21.90
N VAL A 344 3.93 -1.23 20.65
CA VAL A 344 3.22 -2.08 19.69
C VAL A 344 3.22 -3.53 20.16
N ASP A 345 4.37 -4.05 20.60
CA ASP A 345 4.53 -5.41 21.10
C ASP A 345 3.64 -5.66 22.33
N ALA A 346 3.70 -4.80 23.33
CA ALA A 346 2.90 -4.92 24.55
C ALA A 346 1.39 -4.95 24.25
N LYS A 347 0.94 -4.13 23.30
CA LYS A 347 -0.47 -4.09 22.92
C LYS A 347 -0.89 -5.30 22.09
N LEU A 348 -0.02 -5.82 21.22
CA LEU A 348 -0.26 -7.08 20.50
C LEU A 348 -0.35 -8.27 21.44
N GLU A 349 0.54 -8.36 22.43
CA GLU A 349 0.49 -9.37 23.49
C GLU A 349 -0.84 -9.32 24.25
N ALA A 350 -1.27 -8.11 24.64
CA ALA A 350 -2.54 -7.92 25.32
C ALA A 350 -3.74 -8.38 24.46
N ASN A 351 -3.75 -8.06 23.16
CA ASN A 351 -4.83 -8.47 22.25
C ASN A 351 -4.87 -9.99 22.03
N ARG A 352 -3.71 -10.66 22.06
CA ARG A 352 -3.61 -12.13 21.91
C ARG A 352 -4.00 -12.89 23.18
N ALA A 353 -3.91 -12.24 24.34
CA ALA A 353 -4.31 -12.84 25.62
C ALA A 353 -5.84 -12.90 25.82
N VAL A 354 -6.62 -12.15 25.02
CA VAL A 354 -8.08 -12.21 25.05
C VAL A 354 -8.55 -13.44 24.27
N PRO A 355 -9.32 -14.36 24.87
CA PRO A 355 -9.90 -15.50 24.16
C PRO A 355 -10.79 -15.02 22.99
N VAL A 356 -10.62 -15.64 21.82
CA VAL A 356 -11.40 -15.38 20.60
C VAL A 356 -12.79 -16.01 20.69
#